data_AF-A0A7W1YYL5-F1
#
_entry.id   AF-A0A7W1YYL5-F1
#
_cell.length_a   1.000
_cell.length_b   1.000
_cell.length_c   1.000
_cell.angle_alpha   90.00
_cell.angle_beta   90.00
_cell.angle_gamma   90.00
#
_symmetry.space_group_name_H-M   'P 1'
#
loop_
_entity.id
_entity.type
_entity.pdbx_description
1 polymer ?
#
loop_
_entity_poly.entity_id
_entity_poly.type
_entity_poly.pdbx_seq_one_letter_code
_entity_poly.pdbx_strand_id
1 'polypeptide(L)'
;MRHQFREGGGVQTVDALFAHLDTVLVSGGEKVARGQQIGTVGTAHGIHSAHLHFEIRKNLDIGIHRAAFPCDFSCYYDPTKFIASHRHLGSSPAACNGLFACARALQFPAAENSLTTRPAVAANPLLPGLDRSTTLLP
;
A
#
# COMPACT_ATOMS: atom_id res chain seq x y z
N MET A 1 -0.05 -0.22 11.33
CA MET A 1 0.05 -1.65 11.72
C MET A 1 1.22 -1.81 12.66
N ARG A 2 1.05 -2.56 13.75
CA ARG A 2 2.09 -2.77 14.74
C ARG A 2 2.87 -4.05 14.46
N HIS A 3 4.19 -3.95 14.41
CA HIS A 3 5.10 -5.07 14.19
C HIS A 3 6.05 -5.22 15.37
N GLN A 4 6.41 -6.47 15.66
CA GLN A 4 7.43 -6.82 16.65
C GLN A 4 8.61 -7.46 15.94
N PHE A 5 9.83 -7.08 16.31
CA PHE A 5 11.07 -7.64 15.77
C PHE A 5 12.07 -7.88 16.90
N ARG A 6 13.09 -8.71 16.63
CA ARG A 6 14.16 -9.00 17.59
C ARG A 6 15.44 -8.31 17.14
N GLU A 7 16.07 -7.58 18.04
CA GLU A 7 17.35 -6.94 17.82
C GLU A 7 18.04 -6.74 19.18
N GLY A 8 19.36 -6.95 19.26
CA GLY A 8 20.12 -6.79 20.51
C GLY A 8 19.69 -7.72 21.65
N GLY A 9 19.06 -8.86 21.34
CA GLY A 9 18.54 -9.81 22.36
C GLY A 9 17.19 -9.42 22.97
N GLY A 10 16.62 -8.26 22.59
CA GLY A 10 15.30 -7.82 23.02
C GLY A 10 14.24 -7.91 21.92
N VAL A 11 12.96 -7.87 22.31
CA VAL A 11 11.84 -7.66 21.38
C VAL A 11 11.53 -6.16 21.33
N GLN A 12 11.66 -5.58 20.16
CA GLN A 12 11.31 -4.20 19.88
C GLN A 12 10.00 -4.13 19.09
N THR A 13 9.32 -2.99 19.19
CA THR A 13 8.04 -2.73 18.51
C THR A 13 8.18 -1.53 17.61
N VAL A 14 7.53 -1.59 16.44
CA VAL A 14 7.55 -0.52 15.44
C VAL A 14 6.16 -0.43 14.79
N ASP A 15 5.73 0.77 14.43
CA ASP A 15 4.49 0.97 13.70
C ASP A 15 4.78 1.27 12.22
N ALA A 16 4.17 0.49 11.33
CA ALA A 16 4.20 0.69 9.89
C ALA A 16 2.92 1.40 9.41
N LEU A 17 3.07 2.44 8.60
CA LEU A 17 1.96 3.12 7.93
C LEU A 17 1.95 2.74 6.45
N PHE A 18 0.78 2.42 5.94
CA PHE A 18 0.49 2.27 4.52
C PHE A 18 -0.57 3.32 4.16
N ALA A 19 -0.24 4.26 3.27
CA ALA A 19 -1.18 5.29 2.83
C ALA A 19 -1.37 5.27 1.31
N HIS A 20 -2.37 6.02 0.85
CA HIS A 20 -2.83 6.04 -0.54
C HIS A 20 -3.32 4.69 -1.05
N LEU A 21 -3.84 3.84 -0.16
CA LEU A 21 -4.50 2.60 -0.54
C LEU A 21 -5.84 2.90 -1.23
N ASP A 22 -6.18 2.10 -2.24
CA ASP A 22 -7.48 2.14 -2.91
C ASP A 22 -8.51 1.30 -2.14
N THR A 23 -8.08 0.13 -1.65
CA THR A 23 -8.88 -0.73 -0.78
C THR A 23 -8.11 -1.11 0.48
N VAL A 24 -8.85 -1.29 1.57
CA VAL A 24 -8.34 -1.83 2.85
C VAL A 24 -9.15 -3.09 3.15
N LEU A 25 -8.44 -4.21 3.30
CA LEU A 25 -9.04 -5.55 3.45
C LEU A 25 -9.04 -6.06 4.89
N VAL A 26 -8.54 -5.26 5.83
CA VAL A 26 -8.39 -5.62 7.24
C VAL A 26 -9.06 -4.60 8.15
N SER A 27 -9.44 -5.05 9.34
CA SER A 27 -10.09 -4.21 10.36
C SER A 27 -9.14 -3.77 11.47
N GLY A 28 -9.48 -2.69 12.16
CA GLY A 28 -8.73 -2.23 13.34
C GLY A 28 -8.69 -3.31 14.42
N GLY A 29 -7.48 -3.62 14.92
CA GLY A 29 -7.26 -4.67 15.94
C GLY A 29 -7.11 -6.09 15.39
N GLU A 30 -7.30 -6.29 14.08
CA GLU A 30 -7.09 -7.58 13.43
C GLU A 30 -5.60 -7.99 13.45
N LYS A 31 -5.34 -9.27 13.74
CA LYS A 31 -3.99 -9.85 13.63
C LYS A 31 -3.73 -10.25 12.18
N VAL A 32 -2.70 -9.67 11.59
CA VAL A 32 -2.29 -9.95 10.21
C VAL A 32 -1.07 -10.88 10.17
N ALA A 33 -1.10 -11.87 9.28
CA ALA A 33 0.05 -12.74 9.03
C ALA A 33 1.02 -12.12 8.02
N ARG A 34 2.30 -12.51 8.07
CA ARG A 34 3.27 -12.10 7.05
C ARG A 34 2.85 -12.64 5.68
N GLY A 35 2.80 -11.78 4.67
CA GLY A 35 2.38 -12.14 3.32
C GLY A 35 0.87 -12.13 3.10
N GLN A 36 0.08 -11.86 4.15
CA GLN A 36 -1.35 -11.61 4.00
C GLN A 36 -1.57 -10.32 3.20
N GLN A 37 -2.48 -10.37 2.23
CA GLN A 37 -2.92 -9.18 1.52
C GLN A 37 -3.79 -8.33 2.44
N ILE A 38 -3.44 -7.05 2.59
CA ILE A 38 -4.12 -6.11 3.50
C ILE A 38 -4.84 -4.97 2.78
N GLY A 39 -4.65 -4.85 1.46
CA GLY A 39 -5.18 -3.76 0.64
C GLY A 39 -4.63 -3.75 -0.77
N THR A 40 -4.99 -2.73 -1.54
CA THR A 40 -4.49 -2.45 -2.90
C THR A 40 -3.89 -1.04 -2.98
N VAL A 41 -2.89 -0.85 -3.83
CA VAL A 41 -2.27 0.46 -4.07
C VAL A 41 -3.25 1.35 -4.85
N GLY A 42 -3.38 2.61 -4.43
CA GLY A 42 -4.26 3.59 -5.05
C GLY A 42 -3.53 4.86 -5.48
N THR A 43 -4.34 5.84 -5.89
CA THR A 43 -3.91 7.13 -6.49
C THR A 43 -4.16 8.32 -5.57
N ALA A 44 -4.44 8.07 -4.28
CA ALA A 44 -4.86 9.11 -3.34
C ALA A 44 -6.05 9.93 -3.88
N HIS A 45 -7.10 9.26 -4.37
CA HIS A 45 -8.26 9.89 -5.03
C HIS A 45 -7.90 10.73 -6.26
N GLY A 46 -6.88 10.31 -7.02
CA GLY A 46 -6.44 10.96 -8.25
C GLY A 46 -5.48 12.14 -8.05
N ILE A 47 -5.07 12.43 -6.81
CA ILE A 47 -4.07 13.48 -6.52
C ILE A 47 -2.68 13.05 -7.00
N HIS A 48 -2.41 11.74 -7.02
CA HIS A 48 -1.11 11.18 -7.42
C HIS A 48 -1.26 10.02 -8.39
N SER A 49 -0.21 9.73 -9.17
CA SER A 49 -0.10 8.45 -9.86
C SER A 49 -0.10 7.30 -8.85
N ALA A 50 -0.49 6.09 -9.28
CA ALA A 50 -0.58 4.94 -8.39
C ALA A 50 0.77 4.66 -7.72
N HIS A 51 0.84 4.83 -6.41
CA HIS A 51 2.05 4.61 -5.62
C HIS A 51 1.69 4.30 -4.16
N LEU A 52 2.61 3.64 -3.46
CA LEU A 52 2.46 3.34 -2.05
C LEU A 52 3.26 4.34 -1.22
N HIS A 53 2.60 5.07 -0.33
CA HIS A 53 3.29 5.82 0.71
C HIS A 53 3.49 4.91 1.93
N PHE A 54 4.76 4.66 2.27
CA PHE A 54 5.13 3.70 3.29
C PHE A 54 6.07 4.34 4.33
N GLU A 55 5.70 4.23 5.60
CA GLU A 55 6.50 4.75 6.71
C GLU A 55 6.75 3.66 7.74
N ILE A 56 7.91 3.74 8.40
CA ILE A 56 8.26 2.91 9.55
C ILE A 56 8.59 3.85 10.72
N ARG A 57 7.84 3.74 11.82
CA ARG A 57 7.84 4.69 12.93
C ARG A 57 8.37 4.06 14.19
N LYS A 58 9.42 4.68 14.74
CA LYS A 58 10.03 4.34 16.04
C LYS A 58 9.09 4.69 17.18
N ASN A 59 8.50 5.87 17.10
CA ASN A 59 7.61 6.38 18.13
C ASN A 59 6.18 5.92 17.86
N LEU A 60 5.65 5.15 18.81
CA LEU A 60 4.31 4.55 18.78
C LEU A 60 3.20 5.58 19.06
N ASP A 61 3.55 6.73 19.64
CA ASP A 61 2.61 7.79 20.00
C ASP A 61 2.24 8.69 18.81
N ILE A 62 2.95 8.55 17.68
CA ILE A 62 2.68 9.36 16.47
C ILE A 62 1.25 9.16 15.97
N GLY A 63 0.76 7.90 15.96
CA GLY A 63 -0.60 7.60 15.53
C GLY A 63 -0.97 8.26 14.20
N ILE A 64 -2.11 8.95 14.13
CA ILE A 64 -2.51 9.73 12.93
C ILE A 64 -1.94 11.16 12.97
N HIS A 65 -1.38 11.59 14.11
CA HIS A 65 -0.93 12.96 14.38
C HIS A 65 0.49 13.24 13.85
N ARG A 66 0.74 12.92 12.58
CA ARG A 66 2.04 13.10 11.94
C ARG A 66 2.60 14.52 12.09
N ALA A 67 1.74 15.55 12.02
CA ALA A 67 2.15 16.95 12.11
C ALA A 67 2.62 17.38 13.51
N ALA A 68 2.30 16.61 14.56
CA ALA A 68 2.69 16.93 15.93
C ALA A 68 4.11 16.45 16.28
N PHE A 69 4.76 15.68 15.41
CA PHE A 69 6.07 15.08 15.67
C PHE A 69 7.09 15.50 14.60
N PRO A 70 8.39 15.57 14.95
CA PRO A 70 9.45 15.82 14.00
C PRO A 70 9.42 14.82 12.84
N CYS A 71 9.43 15.34 11.61
CA CYS A 71 9.50 14.53 10.39
C CYS A 71 10.96 14.18 10.06
N ASP A 72 11.67 13.58 11.01
CA ASP A 72 13.10 13.26 10.89
C ASP A 72 13.42 11.82 11.37
N PHE A 73 14.69 11.43 11.30
CA PHE A 73 15.11 10.08 11.69
C PHE A 73 15.11 9.84 13.22
N SER A 74 14.75 10.82 14.06
CA SER A 74 14.51 10.57 15.49
C SER A 74 13.22 9.77 15.67
N CYS A 75 12.20 10.07 14.87
CA CYS A 75 10.87 9.48 14.95
C CYS A 75 10.64 8.35 13.92
N TYR A 76 11.38 8.37 12.81
CA TYR A 76 11.22 7.46 11.68
C TYR A 76 12.48 6.63 11.41
N TYR A 77 12.29 5.44 10.85
CA TYR A 77 13.37 4.68 10.20
C TYR A 77 13.41 4.98 8.70
N ASP A 78 14.59 4.86 8.10
CA ASP A 78 14.73 4.67 6.66
C ASP A 78 14.14 3.29 6.29
N PRO A 79 13.06 3.23 5.48
CA PRO A 79 12.37 1.97 5.21
C PRO A 79 13.26 0.94 4.49
N THR A 80 14.09 1.40 3.56
CA THR A 80 14.97 0.52 2.77
C THR A 80 16.01 -0.13 3.66
N LYS A 81 16.69 0.67 4.49
CA LYS A 81 17.70 0.15 5.42
C LYS A 81 17.08 -0.80 6.44
N PHE A 82 15.93 -0.41 7.01
CA PHE A 82 15.26 -1.22 8.01
C PHE A 82 14.81 -2.57 7.45
N ILE A 83 14.17 -2.60 6.27
CA ILE A 83 13.75 -3.84 5.63
C ILE A 83 14.97 -4.69 5.26
N ALA A 84 16.03 -4.10 4.71
CA ALA A 84 17.22 -4.86 4.32
C ALA A 84 17.85 -5.59 5.51
N SER A 85 17.96 -4.93 6.67
CA SER A 85 18.54 -5.56 7.87
C SER A 85 17.61 -6.52 8.60
N HIS A 86 16.28 -6.37 8.47
CA HIS A 86 15.31 -7.16 9.26
C HIS A 86 14.44 -8.13 8.45
N ARG A 87 14.55 -8.19 7.11
CA ARG A 87 13.72 -9.09 6.27
C ARG A 87 14.09 -10.57 6.39
N HIS A 88 15.30 -10.86 6.84
CA HIS A 88 15.83 -12.21 6.99
C HIS A 88 15.49 -12.72 8.39
N LEU A 89 14.53 -13.63 8.47
CA LEU A 89 14.36 -14.44 9.66
C LEU A 89 15.55 -15.40 9.67
N GLY A 90 16.34 -15.41 10.74
CA GLY A 90 17.44 -16.37 10.88
C GLY A 90 16.90 -17.76 10.59
N SER A 91 17.38 -18.37 9.50
CA SER A 91 17.21 -19.80 9.28
C SER A 91 17.87 -20.48 10.46
N SER A 92 17.10 -20.87 11.46
CA SER A 92 17.59 -21.87 12.41
C SER A 92 17.56 -23.20 11.65
N PRO A 93 18.69 -23.86 11.36
CA PRO A 93 18.71 -25.16 10.70
C PRO A 93 18.41 -26.27 11.74
N ALA A 94 17.35 -26.11 12.53
CA ALA A 94 16.93 -27.09 13.52
C ALA A 94 15.41 -27.05 13.69
N ALA A 95 14.79 -28.22 13.47
CA ALA A 95 13.36 -28.54 13.40
C ALA A 95 12.71 -28.10 12.07
N CYS A 96 12.52 -28.98 11.09
CA CYS A 96 11.94 -30.31 11.21
C CYS A 96 12.39 -31.25 10.07
N ASN A 97 13.20 -32.25 10.41
CA ASN A 97 13.03 -33.57 9.79
C ASN A 97 11.68 -34.11 10.30
N GLY A 98 10.75 -34.37 9.39
CA GLY A 98 9.56 -35.16 9.68
C GLY A 98 8.28 -34.35 9.94
N LEU A 99 7.41 -34.40 8.93
CA LEU A 99 5.97 -34.57 9.07
C LEU A 99 5.22 -33.47 9.83
N PHE A 100 4.90 -32.36 9.14
CA PHE A 100 3.52 -31.86 9.03
C PHE A 100 3.45 -30.92 7.84
N ALA A 101 3.03 -31.48 6.71
CA ALA A 101 2.43 -30.70 5.64
C ALA A 101 1.17 -30.04 6.21
N CYS A 102 1.17 -28.71 6.29
CA CYS A 102 -0.07 -27.94 6.27
C CYS A 102 0.02 -26.91 5.13
N ALA A 103 0.21 -27.45 3.93
CA ALA A 103 -0.17 -26.77 2.71
C ALA A 103 -1.71 -26.73 2.68
N ARG A 104 -2.32 -25.76 3.37
CA ARG A 104 -3.65 -25.33 3.00
C ARG A 104 -3.49 -24.23 1.98
N ALA A 105 -3.60 -24.64 0.72
CA ALA A 105 -3.80 -23.76 -0.42
C ALA A 105 -4.94 -22.78 -0.11
N LEU A 106 -4.58 -21.53 0.21
CA LEU A 106 -5.42 -20.41 -0.18
C LEU A 106 -5.01 -20.11 -1.61
N GLN A 107 -5.81 -20.62 -2.53
CA GLN A 107 -5.80 -20.28 -3.94
C GLN A 107 -5.88 -18.74 -4.02
N PHE A 108 -4.75 -18.07 -4.24
CA PHE A 108 -4.78 -16.71 -4.71
C PHE A 108 -5.36 -16.76 -6.13
N PRO A 109 -6.48 -16.07 -6.45
CA PRO A 109 -6.83 -15.90 -7.83
C PRO A 109 -5.70 -15.10 -8.48
N ALA A 110 -5.08 -15.69 -9.50
CA ALA A 110 -4.19 -14.96 -10.38
C ALA A 110 -4.95 -13.73 -10.87
N ALA A 111 -4.36 -12.54 -10.69
CA ALA A 111 -4.84 -11.36 -11.37
C ALA A 111 -4.70 -11.61 -12.87
N GLU A 112 -5.79 -12.01 -13.53
CA GLU A 112 -5.84 -12.05 -14.99
C GLU A 112 -5.70 -10.62 -15.49
N ASN A 113 -4.51 -10.32 -16.01
CA ASN A 113 -4.24 -9.11 -16.75
C ASN A 113 -4.94 -9.22 -18.11
N SER A 114 -6.27 -9.07 -18.13
CA SER A 114 -7.03 -8.97 -19.37
C SER A 114 -6.87 -7.58 -19.95
N LEU A 115 -5.88 -7.44 -20.84
CA LEU A 115 -5.86 -6.43 -21.90
C LEU A 115 -7.06 -6.66 -22.82
N THR A 116 -8.26 -6.37 -22.33
CA THR A 116 -9.46 -6.26 -23.17
C THR A 116 -9.53 -4.84 -23.69
N THR A 117 -9.19 -4.72 -24.97
CA THR A 117 -9.48 -3.63 -25.89
C THR A 117 -10.65 -2.74 -25.44
N ARG A 118 -10.36 -1.48 -25.15
CA ARG A 118 -11.37 -0.41 -25.10
C ARG A 118 -12.05 -0.34 -26.47
N PRO A 119 -13.39 -0.35 -26.59
CA PRO A 119 -14.00 0.11 -27.82
C PRO A 119 -13.72 1.61 -27.95
N ALA A 120 -13.22 2.01 -29.13
CA ALA A 120 -13.06 3.41 -29.48
C ALA A 120 -14.42 4.10 -29.37
N VAL A 121 -14.50 5.17 -28.57
CA VAL A 121 -15.62 6.11 -28.64
C VAL A 121 -15.60 6.70 -30.03
N ALA A 122 -16.62 6.36 -30.82
CA ALA A 122 -16.83 6.89 -32.15
C ALA A 122 -16.94 8.42 -32.09
N ALA A 123 -16.21 9.09 -32.99
CA ALA A 123 -16.38 10.50 -33.26
C ALA A 123 -17.84 10.78 -33.63
N ASN A 124 -18.47 11.69 -32.90
CA ASN A 124 -19.81 12.18 -33.21
C ASN A 124 -19.72 13.08 -34.46
N PRO A 125 -20.41 12.77 -35.56
CA PRO A 125 -20.36 13.59 -36.76
C PRO A 125 -21.11 14.90 -36.55
N LEU A 126 -20.42 16.00 -36.89
CA LEU A 126 -20.99 17.32 -37.17
C LEU A 126 -22.20 17.20 -38.11
N LEU A 127 -23.22 18.04 -37.90
CA LEU A 127 -24.07 18.65 -38.94
C LEU A 127 -25.09 19.65 -38.28
N PRO A 128 -25.70 20.60 -39.01
CA PRO A 128 -25.24 21.99 -39.09
C PRO A 128 -26.26 23.04 -38.61
N GLY A 129 -25.76 24.26 -38.38
CA GLY A 129 -26.42 25.52 -38.74
C GLY A 129 -27.68 25.96 -38.00
N LEU A 130 -27.55 27.02 -37.20
CA LEU A 130 -28.51 28.12 -37.25
C LEU A 130 -27.81 29.45 -36.93
N ASP A 131 -28.00 30.41 -37.84
CA ASP A 131 -27.52 31.77 -37.74
C ASP A 131 -28.29 32.59 -36.70
N ARG A 132 -27.67 33.69 -36.26
CA ARG A 132 -28.23 35.04 -35.98
C ARG A 132 -27.27 35.73 -34.99
N SER A 133 -26.30 36.51 -35.46
CA SER A 133 -26.40 37.93 -35.82
C SER A 133 -26.74 38.85 -34.62
N THR A 134 -26.05 40.00 -34.53
CA THR A 134 -26.27 41.18 -33.64
C THR A 134 -25.42 41.13 -32.35
N THR A 135 -24.53 42.06 -31.93
CA THR A 135 -24.06 43.38 -32.41
C THR A 135 -22.86 43.84 -31.54
N LEU A 136 -21.87 44.48 -32.18
CA LEU A 136 -20.99 45.63 -31.77
C LEU A 136 -20.87 45.98 -30.28
N LEU A 137 -19.67 45.94 -29.67
CA LEU A 137 -18.68 47.05 -29.45
C LEU A 137 -19.14 48.16 -28.48
N PRO A 138 -18.22 48.99 -27.91
CA PRO A 138 -16.75 48.93 -27.90
C PRO A 138 -16.11 48.68 -26.54
#